data_AF-A0A9D6P0J9-F1
#
_entry.id   AF-A0A9D6P0J9-F1
#
_cell.length_a   1.000
_cell.length_b   1.000
_cell.length_c   1.000
_cell.angle_alpha   90.00
_cell.angle_beta   90.00
_cell.angle_gamma   90.00
#
_symmetry.space_group_name_H-M   'P 1'
#
loop_
_entity.id
_entity.type
_entity.pdbx_description
1 polymer ?
#
loop_
_entity_poly.entity_id
_entity_poly.type
_entity_poly.pdbx_seq_one_letter_code
_entity_poly.pdbx_strand_id
1 'polypeptide(L)'
;MTASGLNRLATFGGILLVDATAIVAAAAVGDPPTELFEEYRVMTYFSGAQILLIALLCWRIFQVRRRTSWHAGVTEPAWLWALFAAGAVFLALDEVLQVHENLDFTIHRLLGIQETNLTDRIDDAIVGLYGVVASAALALHRKKLRWCKPVASWAILGVLGIFGTALLDALTNRNDVLPYLLANPAAAGWLRGRLMLLEDAVKILAEGIFLGSAYVCLRIAKGAASSGEGHAAESNQHGC
;
A
#
# COMPACT_ATOMS: atom_id res chain seq x y z
N MET A 1 -27.79 -7.55 6.16
CA MET A 1 -26.50 -6.84 6.28
C MET A 1 -26.48 -6.14 7.64
N THR A 2 -25.47 -6.36 8.50
CA THR A 2 -25.43 -5.69 9.81
C THR A 2 -25.05 -4.21 9.64
N ALA A 3 -25.43 -3.33 10.57
CA ALA A 3 -25.04 -1.92 10.54
C ALA A 3 -23.51 -1.73 10.42
N SER A 4 -22.74 -2.66 11.02
CA SER A 4 -21.28 -2.69 10.88
C SER A 4 -20.78 -2.95 9.44
N GLY A 5 -21.54 -3.70 8.64
CA GLY A 5 -21.22 -3.99 7.24
C GLY A 5 -21.45 -2.79 6.33
N LEU A 6 -22.56 -2.08 6.53
CA LEU A 6 -22.88 -0.88 5.75
C LEU A 6 -21.83 0.22 5.94
N ASN A 7 -21.40 0.46 7.19
CA ASN A 7 -20.38 1.46 7.49
C ASN A 7 -19.02 1.14 6.84
N ARG A 8 -18.67 -0.15 6.74
CA ARG A 8 -17.44 -0.58 6.04
C ARG A 8 -17.53 -0.29 4.55
N LEU A 9 -18.62 -0.69 3.89
CA LEU A 9 -18.82 -0.43 2.47
C LEU A 9 -18.80 1.07 2.16
N ALA A 10 -19.43 1.90 3.02
CA ALA A 10 -19.38 3.35 2.87
C ALA A 10 -17.95 3.91 3.03
N THR A 11 -17.15 3.36 3.95
CA THR A 11 -15.75 3.78 4.13
C THR A 11 -14.91 3.46 2.90
N PHE A 12 -14.94 2.21 2.42
CA PHE A 12 -14.19 1.81 1.23
C PHE A 12 -14.70 2.54 -0.03
N GLY A 13 -16.02 2.61 -0.20
CA GLY A 13 -16.63 3.31 -1.34
C GLY A 13 -16.27 4.80 -1.37
N GLY A 14 -16.23 5.46 -0.21
CA GLY A 14 -15.82 6.86 -0.13
C GLY A 14 -14.36 7.07 -0.51
N ILE A 15 -13.44 6.24 0.00
CA ILE A 15 -12.00 6.33 -0.34
C ILE A 15 -11.78 6.05 -1.83
N LEU A 16 -12.33 4.95 -2.35
CA LEU A 16 -12.16 4.58 -3.75
C LEU A 16 -12.81 5.58 -4.72
N LEU A 17 -13.88 6.26 -4.30
CA LEU A 17 -14.48 7.34 -5.09
C LEU A 17 -13.54 8.54 -5.16
N VAL A 18 -12.87 8.90 -4.07
CA VAL A 18 -11.86 9.97 -4.06
C VAL A 18 -10.70 9.61 -4.99
N ASP A 19 -10.20 8.37 -4.91
CA ASP A 19 -9.11 7.87 -5.76
C ASP A 19 -9.51 7.90 -7.24
N ALA A 20 -10.66 7.33 -7.58
CA ALA A 20 -11.17 7.32 -8.94
C ALA A 20 -11.38 8.74 -9.49
N THR A 21 -11.88 9.66 -8.65
CA THR A 21 -12.04 11.07 -9.04
C THR A 21 -10.69 11.74 -9.29
N ALA A 22 -9.69 11.51 -8.43
CA ALA A 22 -8.35 12.05 -8.60
C ALA A 22 -7.70 11.53 -9.89
N ILE A 23 -7.78 10.22 -10.15
CA ILE A 23 -7.27 9.58 -11.37
C ILE A 23 -7.94 10.17 -12.62
N VAL A 24 -9.28 10.24 -12.65
CA VAL A 24 -10.02 10.76 -13.81
C VAL A 24 -9.73 12.25 -14.02
N ALA A 25 -9.65 13.04 -12.94
CA ALA A 25 -9.33 14.46 -13.03
C ALA A 25 -7.90 14.68 -13.58
N ALA A 26 -6.92 13.93 -13.08
CA ALA A 26 -5.54 13.99 -13.57
C ALA A 26 -5.45 13.61 -15.06
N ALA A 27 -6.10 12.51 -15.46
CA ALA A 27 -6.10 12.06 -16.85
C ALA A 27 -6.84 13.01 -17.81
N ALA A 28 -7.82 13.76 -17.32
CA ALA A 28 -8.59 14.72 -18.12
C ALA A 28 -7.89 16.08 -18.27
N VAL A 29 -7.02 16.45 -17.33
CA VAL A 29 -6.34 17.75 -17.31
C VAL A 29 -4.92 17.68 -17.90
N GLY A 30 -4.23 16.55 -17.78
CA GLY A 30 -2.88 16.38 -18.34
C GLY A 30 -2.88 16.40 -19.87
N ASP A 31 -1.88 17.05 -20.47
CA ASP A 31 -1.63 17.02 -21.91
C ASP A 31 -0.16 16.69 -22.20
N PRO A 32 0.21 15.41 -22.46
CA PRO A 32 -0.68 14.26 -22.64
C PRO A 32 -1.33 13.77 -21.32
N PRO A 33 -2.36 12.89 -21.38
CA PRO A 33 -3.06 12.39 -20.18
C PRO A 33 -2.19 11.74 -19.09
N THR A 34 -0.95 11.39 -19.43
CA THR A 34 0.06 10.81 -18.53
C THR A 34 0.90 11.88 -17.82
N GLU A 35 0.87 13.15 -18.24
CA GLU A 35 1.75 14.20 -17.70
C GLU A 35 1.62 14.33 -16.18
N LEU A 36 0.40 14.34 -15.64
CA LEU A 36 0.20 14.47 -14.19
C LEU A 36 0.52 13.19 -13.40
N PHE A 37 0.77 12.09 -14.11
CA PHE A 37 1.20 10.79 -13.58
C PHE A 37 2.71 10.60 -13.65
N GLU A 38 3.43 11.49 -14.35
CA GLU A 38 4.89 11.47 -14.33
C GLU A 38 5.43 11.66 -12.91
N GLU A 39 6.65 11.19 -12.69
CA GLU A 39 7.39 11.35 -11.44
C GLU A 39 7.46 12.84 -11.04
N TYR A 40 7.43 13.08 -9.72
CA TYR A 40 7.41 14.43 -9.12
C TYR A 40 6.20 15.29 -9.48
N ARG A 41 5.13 14.71 -10.00
CA ARG A 41 3.88 15.43 -10.30
C ARG A 41 2.82 15.18 -9.24
N VAL A 42 1.63 15.71 -9.50
CA VAL A 42 0.51 15.74 -8.56
C VAL A 42 0.17 14.35 -8.05
N MET A 43 0.19 13.33 -8.91
CA MET A 43 -0.19 11.98 -8.51
C MET A 43 0.86 11.30 -7.62
N THR A 44 2.15 11.58 -7.82
CA THR A 44 3.23 11.14 -6.91
C THR A 44 3.00 11.66 -5.50
N TYR A 45 2.73 12.96 -5.33
CA TYR A 45 2.47 13.53 -4.01
C TYR A 45 1.15 13.04 -3.40
N PHE A 46 0.14 12.80 -4.24
CA PHE A 46 -1.14 12.23 -3.80
C PHE A 46 -0.94 10.82 -3.23
N SER A 47 -0.26 9.93 -3.97
CA SER A 47 0.11 8.59 -3.51
C SER A 47 0.95 8.64 -2.24
N GLY A 48 2.04 9.43 -2.22
CA GLY A 48 2.88 9.60 -1.04
C GLY A 48 2.09 10.04 0.20
N ALA A 49 1.10 10.93 0.05
CA ALA A 49 0.21 11.33 1.13
C ALA A 49 -0.70 10.19 1.62
N GLN A 50 -1.24 9.36 0.71
CA GLN A 50 -2.03 8.18 1.09
C GLN A 50 -1.19 7.16 1.86
N ILE A 51 0.03 6.89 1.40
CA ILE A 51 0.97 5.99 2.10
C ILE A 51 1.30 6.53 3.50
N LEU A 52 1.53 7.84 3.67
CA LEU A 52 1.72 8.44 5.00
C LEU A 52 0.49 8.31 5.90
N LEU A 53 -0.71 8.44 5.35
CA LEU A 53 -1.95 8.20 6.11
C LEU A 53 -2.07 6.73 6.54
N ILE A 54 -1.70 5.78 5.68
CA ILE A 54 -1.61 4.35 6.04
C ILE A 54 -0.62 4.17 7.19
N ALA A 55 0.57 4.77 7.10
CA ALA A 55 1.59 4.71 8.14
C ALA A 55 1.08 5.25 9.48
N LEU A 56 0.40 6.40 9.46
CA LEU A 56 -0.21 7.00 10.63
C LEU A 56 -1.25 6.07 11.26
N LEU A 57 -2.14 5.46 10.46
CA LEU A 57 -3.15 4.54 10.95
C LEU A 57 -2.51 3.28 11.56
N CYS A 58 -1.52 2.68 10.91
CA CYS A 58 -0.75 1.56 11.45
C CYS A 58 -0.09 1.92 12.78
N TRP A 59 0.52 3.11 12.89
CA TRP A 59 1.10 3.59 14.14
C TRP A 59 0.04 3.77 15.24
N ARG A 60 -1.14 4.31 14.91
CA ARG A 60 -2.25 4.42 15.86
C ARG A 60 -2.75 3.06 16.33
N ILE A 61 -2.81 2.05 15.45
CA ILE A 61 -3.16 0.68 15.83
C ILE A 61 -2.11 0.13 16.80
N PHE A 62 -0.83 0.31 16.51
CA PHE A 62 0.26 -0.06 17.42
C PHE A 62 0.07 0.54 18.81
N GLN A 63 -0.18 1.84 18.91
CA GLN A 63 -0.38 2.54 20.18
C GLN A 63 -1.55 1.95 20.99
N VAL A 64 -2.69 1.70 20.33
CA VAL A 64 -3.87 1.11 20.98
C VAL A 64 -3.56 -0.31 21.46
N ARG A 65 -3.00 -1.14 20.58
CA ARG A 65 -2.76 -2.56 20.87
C ARG A 65 -1.67 -2.75 21.93
N ARG A 66 -0.62 -1.91 21.95
CA ARG A 66 0.45 -1.96 22.96
C ARG A 66 -0.07 -1.75 24.38
N ARG A 67 -1.10 -0.90 24.56
CA ARG A 67 -1.71 -0.65 25.87
C ARG A 67 -2.58 -1.82 26.33
N THR A 68 -3.35 -2.39 25.42
CA THR A 68 -4.28 -3.50 25.72
C THR A 68 -3.56 -4.84 25.87
N SER A 69 -2.51 -5.10 25.10
CA SER A 69 -1.76 -6.37 25.15
C SER A 69 -1.07 -6.62 26.50
N TRP A 70 -0.74 -5.55 27.22
CA TRP A 70 -0.14 -5.65 28.56
C TRP A 70 -1.10 -6.23 29.60
N HIS A 71 -2.41 -5.97 29.48
CA HIS A 71 -3.40 -6.31 30.50
C HIS A 71 -4.18 -7.59 30.20
N ALA A 72 -4.33 -7.95 28.92
CA ALA A 72 -5.30 -8.97 28.51
C ALA A 72 -4.69 -10.35 28.15
N GLY A 73 -3.38 -10.56 28.35
CA GLY A 73 -2.72 -11.82 27.96
C GLY A 73 -2.78 -12.14 26.45
N VAL A 74 -3.16 -11.16 25.63
CA VAL A 74 -3.29 -11.31 24.17
C VAL A 74 -1.89 -11.28 23.56
N THR A 75 -1.43 -12.43 23.07
CA THR A 75 -0.10 -12.68 22.48
C THR A 75 0.11 -12.10 21.07
N GLU A 76 -0.67 -11.08 20.73
CA GLU A 76 -0.56 -10.44 19.44
C GLU A 76 0.60 -9.44 19.41
N PRO A 77 1.47 -9.51 18.40
CA PRO A 77 2.63 -8.64 18.30
C PRO A 77 2.16 -7.25 17.88
N ALA A 78 1.92 -6.35 18.84
CA ALA A 78 1.69 -4.94 18.55
C ALA A 78 2.80 -4.37 17.64
N TRP A 79 4.04 -4.85 17.82
CA TRP A 79 5.20 -4.47 17.01
C TRP A 79 5.01 -4.69 15.50
N LEU A 80 4.15 -5.62 15.06
CA LEU A 80 3.87 -5.83 13.63
C LEU A 80 3.26 -4.57 12.99
N TRP A 81 2.40 -3.87 13.73
CA TRP A 81 1.81 -2.61 13.28
C TRP A 81 2.84 -1.47 13.26
N ALA A 82 3.83 -1.50 14.16
CA ALA A 82 4.96 -0.58 14.10
C ALA A 82 5.86 -0.87 12.89
N LEU A 83 6.08 -2.15 12.55
CA LEU A 83 6.80 -2.55 11.34
C LEU A 83 6.08 -2.06 10.08
N PHE A 84 4.76 -2.25 9.97
CA PHE A 84 3.98 -1.73 8.84
C PHE A 84 3.98 -0.21 8.78
N ALA A 85 3.92 0.48 9.92
CA ALA A 85 4.04 1.93 9.95
C ALA A 85 5.41 2.39 9.43
N ALA A 86 6.50 1.78 9.90
CA ALA A 86 7.86 2.10 9.46
C ALA A 86 8.05 1.80 7.95
N GLY A 87 7.57 0.63 7.48
CA GLY A 87 7.62 0.27 6.07
C GLY A 87 6.83 1.23 5.20
N ALA A 88 5.63 1.67 5.63
CA ALA A 88 4.86 2.66 4.90
C ALA A 88 5.53 4.04 4.90
N VAL A 89 6.15 4.49 6.00
CA VAL A 89 6.95 5.72 5.98
C VAL A 89 8.09 5.61 4.97
N PHE A 90 8.80 4.48 4.96
CA PHE A 90 9.87 4.24 4.01
C PHE A 90 9.35 4.28 2.55
N LEU A 91 8.25 3.59 2.24
CA LEU A 91 7.64 3.61 0.91
C LEU A 91 7.17 5.01 0.50
N ALA A 92 6.61 5.80 1.42
CA ALA A 92 6.20 7.17 1.10
C ALA A 92 7.39 8.08 0.81
N LEU A 93 8.51 7.87 1.50
CA LEU A 93 9.76 8.58 1.22
C LEU A 93 10.34 8.11 -0.12
N ASP A 94 10.28 6.81 -0.40
CA ASP A 94 10.75 6.23 -1.66
C ASP A 94 9.94 6.76 -2.86
N GLU A 95 8.62 6.84 -2.76
CA GLU A 95 7.74 7.41 -3.80
C GLU A 95 8.09 8.88 -4.10
N VAL A 96 8.44 9.67 -3.09
CA VAL A 96 8.70 11.11 -3.25
C VAL A 96 10.16 11.42 -3.58
N LEU A 97 11.10 10.60 -3.13
CA LEU A 97 12.55 10.84 -3.23
C LEU A 97 13.26 9.87 -4.19
N GLN A 98 12.55 8.90 -4.76
CA GLN A 98 13.07 7.89 -5.68
C GLN A 98 14.30 7.19 -5.12
N VAL A 99 14.18 6.64 -3.90
CA VAL A 99 15.32 6.01 -3.22
C VAL A 99 15.75 4.75 -3.98
N HIS A 100 14.81 3.99 -4.54
CA HIS A 100 15.08 2.79 -5.34
C HIS A 100 15.84 3.11 -6.63
N GLU A 101 15.51 4.18 -7.35
CA GLU A 101 16.26 4.61 -8.55
C GLU A 101 17.69 5.04 -8.20
N ASN A 102 17.84 5.85 -7.15
CA ASN A 102 19.16 6.27 -6.67
C ASN A 102 20.02 5.08 -6.22
N LEU A 103 19.38 4.04 -5.66
CA LEU A 103 20.06 2.82 -5.25
C LEU A 103 20.54 2.02 -6.46
N ASP A 104 19.74 1.93 -7.52
CA ASP A 104 20.13 1.26 -8.77
C ASP A 104 21.36 1.91 -9.41
N PHE A 105 21.32 3.24 -9.61
CA PHE A 105 22.48 4.01 -10.09
C PHE A 105 23.73 3.81 -9.23
N THR A 106 23.54 3.70 -7.91
CA THR A 106 24.65 3.46 -6.98
C THR A 106 25.22 2.06 -7.15
N ILE A 107 24.38 1.02 -7.29
CA ILE A 107 24.80 -0.37 -7.51
C ILE A 107 25.59 -0.47 -8.82
N HIS A 108 25.08 0.11 -9.89
CA HIS A 108 25.73 0.17 -11.20
C HIS A 108 27.13 0.79 -11.11
N ARG A 109 27.24 1.93 -10.42
CA ARG A 109 28.50 2.64 -10.23
C ARG A 109 29.50 1.87 -9.35
N LEU A 110 29.03 1.24 -8.26
CA LEU A 110 29.89 0.53 -7.30
C LEU A 110 30.42 -0.79 -7.87
N LEU A 111 29.60 -1.51 -8.63
CA LEU A 111 29.97 -2.81 -9.19
C LEU A 111 30.61 -2.71 -10.58
N GLY A 112 30.63 -1.52 -11.18
CA GLY A 112 31.11 -1.32 -12.55
C GLY A 112 30.29 -2.10 -13.59
N ILE A 113 29.02 -2.37 -13.29
CA ILE A 113 28.10 -3.07 -14.18
C ILE A 113 27.56 -2.03 -15.16
N GLN A 114 27.67 -2.31 -16.46
CA GLN A 114 27.05 -1.46 -17.47
C GLN A 114 25.53 -1.57 -17.39
N GLU A 115 24.83 -0.43 -17.42
CA GLU A 115 23.37 -0.38 -17.55
C GLU A 115 22.95 -1.06 -18.87
N THR A 116 22.22 -2.16 -18.73
CA THR A 116 21.60 -2.93 -19.81
C THR A 116 20.12 -3.09 -19.49
N ASN A 117 19.30 -3.44 -20.48
CA ASN A 117 17.86 -3.69 -20.26
C ASN A 117 17.54 -4.75 -19.18
N LEU A 118 18.51 -5.61 -18.83
CA LEU A 118 18.33 -6.62 -17.79
C LEU A 118 18.68 -6.07 -16.40
N THR A 119 19.75 -5.29 -16.32
CA THR A 119 20.26 -4.77 -15.04
C THR A 119 19.46 -3.55 -14.59
N ASP A 120 18.89 -2.80 -15.52
CA ASP A 120 17.99 -1.67 -15.27
C ASP A 120 16.60 -2.08 -14.74
N ARG A 121 16.40 -3.38 -14.46
CA ARG A 121 15.19 -3.91 -13.79
C ARG A 121 15.45 -4.24 -12.31
N ILE A 122 16.64 -3.88 -11.82
CA ILE A 122 17.02 -4.12 -10.43
C ILE A 122 16.14 -3.27 -9.50
N ASP A 123 15.77 -2.06 -9.92
CA ASP A 123 14.77 -1.19 -9.31
C ASP A 123 13.40 -1.88 -9.18
N ASP A 124 12.85 -2.45 -10.26
CA ASP A 124 11.59 -3.22 -10.26
C ASP A 124 11.67 -4.35 -9.23
N ALA A 125 12.82 -5.05 -9.20
CA ALA A 125 13.05 -6.16 -8.29
C ALA A 125 13.16 -5.72 -6.82
N ILE A 126 13.74 -4.54 -6.56
CA ILE A 126 13.82 -3.91 -5.24
C ILE A 126 12.41 -3.58 -4.74
N VAL A 127 11.58 -2.93 -5.56
CA VAL A 127 10.19 -2.61 -5.22
C VAL A 127 9.36 -3.89 -5.00
N GLY A 128 9.51 -4.88 -5.88
CA GLY A 128 8.89 -6.19 -5.74
C GLY A 128 9.28 -6.90 -4.43
N LEU A 129 10.53 -6.79 -4.00
CA LEU A 129 11.01 -7.34 -2.74
C LEU A 129 10.32 -6.69 -1.53
N TYR A 130 10.06 -5.39 -1.55
CA TYR A 130 9.29 -4.72 -0.50
C TYR A 130 7.89 -5.34 -0.36
N GLY A 131 7.21 -5.56 -1.49
CA GLY A 131 5.91 -6.23 -1.55
C GLY A 131 5.94 -7.65 -1.01
N VAL A 132 7.00 -8.42 -1.33
CA VAL A 132 7.21 -9.79 -0.82
C VAL A 132 7.40 -9.79 0.70
N VAL A 133 8.24 -8.90 1.24
CA VAL A 133 8.49 -8.82 2.69
C VAL A 133 7.21 -8.48 3.45
N ALA A 134 6.44 -7.49 2.97
CA ALA A 134 5.17 -7.12 3.58
C ALA A 134 4.16 -8.28 3.53
N SER A 135 4.03 -8.95 2.38
CA SER A 135 3.14 -10.09 2.18
C SER A 135 3.55 -11.29 3.05
N ALA A 136 4.84 -11.57 3.18
CA ALA A 136 5.36 -12.62 4.05
C ALA A 136 5.05 -12.33 5.51
N ALA A 137 5.24 -11.09 5.97
CA ALA A 137 4.87 -10.68 7.33
C ALA A 137 3.37 -10.88 7.62
N LEU A 138 2.49 -10.51 6.67
CA LEU A 138 1.06 -10.77 6.76
C LEU A 138 0.74 -12.27 6.79
N ALA A 139 1.37 -13.07 5.92
CA ALA A 139 1.13 -14.50 5.83
C ALA A 139 1.58 -15.25 7.09
N LEU A 140 2.77 -14.93 7.63
CA LEU A 140 3.31 -15.52 8.86
C LEU A 140 2.44 -15.19 10.08
N HIS A 141 1.88 -13.98 10.12
CA HIS A 141 1.05 -13.52 11.22
C HIS A 141 -0.46 -13.61 10.96
N ARG A 142 -0.91 -14.25 9.87
CA ARG A 142 -2.34 -14.35 9.48
C ARG A 142 -3.26 -14.90 10.58
N LYS A 143 -2.77 -15.84 11.38
CA LYS A 143 -3.51 -16.42 12.51
C LYS A 143 -3.77 -15.37 13.60
N LYS A 144 -2.80 -14.48 13.82
CA LYS A 144 -2.87 -13.39 14.80
C LYS A 144 -3.68 -12.21 14.30
N LEU A 145 -3.83 -12.04 12.97
CA LEU A 145 -4.68 -11.01 12.36
C LEU A 145 -6.14 -11.42 12.19
N ARG A 146 -6.55 -12.57 12.77
CA ARG A 146 -7.92 -13.09 12.67
C ARG A 146 -8.98 -12.23 13.35
N TRP A 147 -8.63 -11.27 14.20
CA TRP A 147 -9.61 -10.29 14.71
C TRP A 147 -10.06 -9.30 13.62
N CYS A 148 -9.28 -9.19 12.55
CA CYS A 148 -9.54 -8.36 11.37
C CYS A 148 -10.09 -9.15 10.17
N LYS A 149 -10.81 -10.27 10.37
CA LYS A 149 -11.38 -11.03 9.23
C LYS A 149 -12.17 -10.18 8.23
N PRO A 150 -12.97 -9.17 8.66
CA PRO A 150 -13.76 -8.38 7.71
C PRO A 150 -12.93 -7.60 6.69
N VAL A 151 -11.64 -7.36 6.95
CA VAL A 151 -10.74 -6.66 6.01
C VAL A 151 -9.81 -7.61 5.25
N ALA A 152 -9.81 -8.91 5.54
CA ALA A 152 -8.84 -9.84 4.95
C ALA A 152 -8.96 -9.93 3.42
N SER A 153 -10.18 -9.94 2.88
CA SER A 153 -10.38 -9.94 1.42
C SER A 153 -9.89 -8.64 0.78
N TRP A 154 -10.12 -7.51 1.43
CA TRP A 154 -9.64 -6.20 0.97
C TRP A 154 -8.11 -6.13 1.00
N ALA A 155 -7.47 -6.59 2.08
CA ALA A 155 -6.02 -6.67 2.17
C ALA A 155 -5.43 -7.55 1.06
N ILE A 156 -6.06 -8.68 0.71
CA ILE A 156 -5.63 -9.51 -0.41
C ILE A 156 -5.72 -8.74 -1.73
N LEU A 157 -6.81 -8.00 -1.97
CA LEU A 157 -6.95 -7.17 -3.17
C LEU A 157 -5.88 -6.08 -3.24
N GLY A 158 -5.56 -5.43 -2.12
CA GLY A 158 -4.47 -4.46 -2.05
C GLY A 158 -3.11 -5.10 -2.37
N VAL A 159 -2.82 -6.28 -1.82
CA VAL A 159 -1.59 -7.04 -2.12
C VAL A 159 -1.52 -7.41 -3.60
N LEU A 160 -2.61 -7.90 -4.18
CA LEU A 160 -2.68 -8.19 -5.62
C LEU A 160 -2.49 -6.93 -6.46
N GLY A 161 -2.99 -5.78 -6.00
CA GLY A 161 -2.76 -4.47 -6.61
C GLY A 161 -1.27 -4.11 -6.66
N ILE A 162 -0.56 -4.18 -5.54
CA ILE A 162 0.89 -3.90 -5.48
C ILE A 162 1.70 -4.82 -6.41
N PHE A 163 1.40 -6.13 -6.43
CA PHE A 163 2.07 -7.02 -7.37
C PHE A 163 1.67 -6.75 -8.82
N GLY A 164 0.44 -6.30 -9.05
CA GLY A 164 -0.04 -5.86 -10.35
C GLY A 164 0.72 -4.64 -10.85
N THR A 165 1.02 -3.67 -9.98
CA THR A 165 1.79 -2.48 -10.36
C THR A 165 3.23 -2.83 -10.68
N ALA A 166 3.92 -3.59 -9.82
CA ALA A 166 5.28 -4.05 -10.10
C ALA A 166 5.37 -4.89 -11.40
N LEU A 167 4.31 -5.64 -11.74
CA LEU A 167 4.25 -6.37 -13.01
C LEU A 167 4.03 -5.43 -14.21
N LEU A 168 3.15 -4.43 -14.07
CA LEU A 168 2.91 -3.46 -15.13
C LEU A 168 4.16 -2.63 -15.40
N ASP A 169 4.84 -2.19 -14.34
CA ASP A 169 6.10 -1.46 -14.37
C ASP A 169 7.18 -2.26 -15.11
N ALA A 170 7.41 -3.53 -14.72
CA ALA A 170 8.37 -4.40 -15.40
C ALA A 170 8.05 -4.66 -16.90
N LEU A 171 6.79 -4.43 -17.33
CA LEU A 171 6.36 -4.49 -18.73
C LEU A 171 6.48 -3.14 -19.46
N THR A 172 6.48 -2.01 -18.74
CA THR A 172 6.46 -0.63 -19.27
C THR A 172 7.80 0.12 -19.10
N ASN A 173 8.69 -0.32 -18.21
CA ASN A 173 9.93 0.35 -17.81
C ASN A 173 10.88 0.59 -19.02
N ARG A 174 10.83 -0.24 -20.08
CA ARG A 174 11.61 -0.01 -21.33
C ARG A 174 10.84 -0.30 -22.63
N ASN A 175 11.35 0.26 -23.73
CA ASN A 175 10.86 0.06 -25.11
C ASN A 175 11.35 -1.25 -25.75
N ASP A 176 11.59 -2.30 -24.98
CA ASP A 176 12.12 -3.58 -25.47
C ASP A 176 11.04 -4.68 -25.50
N VAL A 177 10.23 -4.81 -24.45
CA VAL A 177 9.21 -5.87 -24.35
C VAL A 177 8.05 -5.64 -25.33
N LEU A 178 7.38 -4.48 -25.24
CA LEU A 178 6.17 -4.23 -26.03
C LEU A 178 6.44 -4.16 -27.54
N PRO A 179 7.50 -3.49 -28.03
CA PRO A 179 7.80 -3.50 -29.46
C PRO A 179 8.17 -4.89 -29.99
N TYR A 180 8.84 -5.71 -29.18
CA TYR A 180 9.16 -7.09 -29.53
C TYR A 180 7.89 -7.95 -29.66
N LEU A 181 6.94 -7.81 -28.73
CA LEU A 181 5.69 -8.57 -28.75
C LEU A 181 4.72 -8.16 -29.87
N LEU A 182 4.65 -6.86 -30.19
CA LEU A 182 3.66 -6.33 -31.13
C LEU A 182 4.17 -6.19 -32.57
N ALA A 183 5.49 -6.24 -32.78
CA ALA A 183 6.14 -6.00 -34.08
C ALA A 183 5.69 -4.70 -34.79
N ASN A 184 5.14 -3.74 -34.04
CA ASN A 184 4.64 -2.46 -34.52
C ASN A 184 4.99 -1.35 -33.51
N PRO A 185 5.98 -0.48 -33.82
CA PRO A 185 6.44 0.55 -32.91
C PRO A 185 5.36 1.57 -32.51
N ALA A 186 4.47 1.95 -33.45
CA ALA A 186 3.42 2.92 -33.18
C ALA A 186 2.35 2.33 -32.23
N ALA A 187 1.95 1.07 -32.45
CA ALA A 187 1.03 0.37 -31.55
C ALA A 187 1.66 0.15 -30.16
N ALA A 188 2.96 -0.16 -30.11
CA ALA A 188 3.69 -0.34 -28.85
C ALA A 188 3.76 0.96 -28.03
N GLY A 189 4.05 2.10 -28.67
CA GLY A 189 4.05 3.40 -27.98
C GLY A 189 2.67 3.78 -27.43
N TRP A 190 1.61 3.57 -28.21
CA TRP A 190 0.24 3.83 -27.76
C TRP A 190 -0.15 2.92 -26.57
N LEU A 191 0.15 1.62 -26.65
CA LEU A 191 -0.16 0.68 -25.57
C LEU A 191 0.66 0.99 -24.31
N ARG A 192 1.95 1.33 -24.44
CA ARG A 192 2.81 1.70 -23.31
C ARG A 192 2.20 2.84 -22.49
N GLY A 193 1.80 3.94 -23.14
CA GLY A 193 1.19 5.07 -22.43
C GLY A 193 -0.11 4.70 -21.69
N ARG A 194 -0.89 3.73 -22.21
CA ARG A 194 -2.08 3.22 -21.51
C ARG A 194 -1.75 2.31 -20.33
N LEU A 195 -0.69 1.50 -20.46
CA LEU A 195 -0.23 0.64 -19.38
C LEU A 195 0.38 1.45 -18.23
N MET A 196 1.15 2.50 -18.52
CA MET A 196 1.66 3.44 -17.49
C MET A 196 0.51 4.11 -16.73
N LEU A 197 -0.50 4.63 -17.44
CA LEU A 197 -1.68 5.19 -16.78
C LEU A 197 -2.43 4.15 -15.93
N LEU A 198 -2.55 2.91 -16.42
CA LEU A 198 -3.19 1.82 -15.69
C LEU A 198 -2.39 1.44 -14.44
N GLU A 199 -1.07 1.41 -14.54
CA GLU A 199 -0.15 1.12 -13.44
C GLU A 199 -0.36 2.09 -12.27
N ASP A 200 -0.28 3.39 -12.52
CA ASP A 200 -0.52 4.39 -11.49
C ASP A 200 -1.93 4.34 -10.93
N ALA A 201 -2.94 4.13 -11.79
CA ALA A 201 -4.31 3.98 -11.35
C ALA A 201 -4.47 2.76 -10.40
N VAL A 202 -3.86 1.63 -10.73
CA VAL A 202 -3.87 0.43 -9.89
C VAL A 202 -3.10 0.67 -8.59
N LYS A 203 -1.98 1.41 -8.62
CA LYS A 203 -1.19 1.79 -7.43
C LYS A 203 -2.05 2.55 -6.43
N ILE A 204 -2.66 3.65 -6.88
CA ILE A 204 -3.49 4.52 -6.06
C ILE A 204 -4.71 3.79 -5.50
N LEU A 205 -5.39 2.97 -6.32
CA LEU A 205 -6.52 2.17 -5.84
C LEU A 205 -6.09 1.13 -4.80
N ALA A 206 -4.90 0.52 -4.96
CA ALA A 206 -4.37 -0.42 -3.97
C ALA A 206 -4.08 0.29 -2.64
N GLU A 207 -3.48 1.49 -2.68
CA GLU A 207 -3.26 2.34 -1.51
C GLU A 207 -4.58 2.70 -0.81
N GLY A 208 -5.60 3.12 -1.56
CA GLY A 208 -6.95 3.37 -1.03
C GLY A 208 -7.55 2.15 -0.31
N ILE A 209 -7.37 0.95 -0.87
CA ILE A 209 -7.79 -0.30 -0.22
C ILE A 209 -7.03 -0.55 1.08
N PHE A 210 -5.71 -0.31 1.11
CA PHE A 210 -4.91 -0.45 2.33
C PHE A 210 -5.29 0.60 3.39
N LEU A 211 -5.55 1.84 2.97
CA LEU A 211 -6.00 2.92 3.83
C LEU A 211 -7.34 2.59 4.50
N GLY A 212 -8.31 2.14 3.71
CA GLY A 212 -9.61 1.67 4.22
C GLY A 212 -9.45 0.48 5.17
N SER A 213 -8.59 -0.47 4.82
CA SER A 213 -8.30 -1.64 5.65
C SER A 213 -7.68 -1.24 7.00
N ALA A 214 -6.67 -0.37 7.00
CA ALA A 214 -6.02 0.13 8.20
C ALA A 214 -7.01 0.93 9.08
N TYR A 215 -7.86 1.75 8.48
CA TYR A 215 -8.87 2.50 9.21
C TYR A 215 -9.86 1.57 9.92
N VAL A 216 -10.39 0.56 9.23
CA VAL A 216 -11.31 -0.42 9.82
C VAL A 216 -10.60 -1.23 10.92
N CYS A 217 -9.34 -1.62 10.73
CA CYS A 217 -8.54 -2.25 11.79
C CYS A 217 -8.45 -1.36 13.04
N LEU A 218 -8.18 -0.06 12.87
CA LEU A 218 -8.11 0.89 13.98
C LEU A 218 -9.44 1.01 14.72
N ARG A 219 -10.57 1.03 14.01
CA ARG A 219 -11.91 1.06 14.61
C ARG A 219 -12.16 -0.18 15.46
N ILE A 220 -11.82 -1.37 14.95
CA ILE A 220 -11.97 -2.64 15.68
C ILE A 220 -11.05 -2.64 16.91
N ALA A 221 -9.79 -2.22 16.77
CA ALA A 221 -8.83 -2.17 17.86
C ALA A 221 -9.30 -1.26 19.01
N LYS A 222 -9.85 -0.08 18.69
CA LYS A 222 -10.40 0.86 19.68
C LYS A 222 -11.62 0.28 20.41
N GLY A 223 -12.55 -0.36 19.68
CA GLY A 223 -13.74 -0.97 20.29
C GLY A 223 -13.41 -2.14 21.21
N ALA A 224 -12.37 -2.91 20.90
CA ALA A 224 -11.87 -3.96 21.77
C ALA A 224 -11.24 -3.39 23.06
N ALA A 225 -10.48 -2.29 22.96
CA ALA A 225 -9.85 -1.65 24.11
C ALA A 225 -10.89 -1.07 25.09
N SER A 226 -11.93 -0.38 24.60
CA SER A 226 -12.98 0.19 25.46
C SER A 226 -13.80 -0.87 26.18
N SER A 227 -13.99 -2.04 25.58
CA SER A 227 -14.75 -3.15 26.21
C SER A 227 -13.96 -3.83 27.34
N GLY A 228 -12.63 -3.83 27.26
CA GLY A 228 -11.77 -4.43 28.29
C GLY A 228 -11.69 -3.59 29.58
N GLU A 229 -11.79 -2.26 29.47
CA GLU A 229 -11.76 -1.35 30.64
C GLU A 229 -13.01 -1.49 31.52
N GLY A 230 -14.18 -1.75 30.93
CA GLY A 230 -15.43 -1.93 31.67
C GLY A 230 -15.43 -3.15 32.61
N HIS A 231 -14.93 -4.29 32.14
CA HIS A 231 -14.86 -5.51 32.96
C HIS A 231 -13.83 -5.42 34.09
N ALA A 232 -12.70 -4.74 33.86
CA ALA A 232 -11.70 -4.53 34.91
C ALA A 232 -12.26 -3.64 36.04
N ALA A 233 -13.04 -2.60 35.70
CA ALA A 233 -13.67 -1.71 36.67
C ALA A 233 -14.75 -2.41 37.52
N GLU A 234 -15.58 -3.28 36.92
CA GLU A 234 -16.58 -4.06 37.65
C GLU A 234 -15.95 -5.11 38.57
N SER A 235 -14.89 -5.80 38.14
CA SER A 235 -14.22 -6.81 38.97
C SER A 235 -13.59 -6.25 40.26
N ASN A 236 -13.16 -4.98 40.23
CA ASN A 236 -12.61 -4.30 41.41
C ASN A 236 -13.69 -3.78 42.38
N GLN A 237 -14.96 -3.71 41.98
CA GLN A 237 -16.04 -3.26 42.87
C GLN A 237 -16.66 -4.37 43.71
N HIS A 238 -16.34 -5.64 43.46
CA HIS A 238 -16.89 -6.78 44.20
C HIS A 238 -15.84 -7.53 45.02
N GLY A 239 -14.62 -6.98 45.11
CA GLY A 239 -13.50 -7.53 45.86
C GLY A 239 -13.15 -6.79 47.17
N CYS A 240 -13.97 -5.83 47.61
CA CYS A 240 -13.85 -5.17 48.91
C CYS A 240 -15.07 -5.49 49.79
#